data_AF-A0A7C6FPE7-F1
#
_entry.id   AF-A0A7C6FPE7-F1
#
_cell.length_a   1.000
_cell.length_b   1.000
_cell.length_c   1.000
_cell.angle_alpha   90.00
_cell.angle_beta   90.00
_cell.angle_gamma   90.00
#
_symmetry.space_group_name_H-M   'P 1'
#
loop_
_entity.id
_entity.type
_entity.pdbx_description
1 polymer ?
#
loop_
_entity_poly.entity_id
_entity_poly.type
_entity_poly.pdbx_seq_one_letter_code
_entity_poly.pdbx_strand_id
1 'polypeptide(L)'
;MPYKPKRPCRYPGCSGFCEQGQVFCKDHMEWSGDRLRGGADARGYNFRWRKARAIFLKEHPLCAFCRAQGKLTPATVVDHIIPHRGDRNIFWDEGNWQPLCKECHDRKTGSGQ
;
A
#
# COMPACT_ATOMS: atom_id res chain seq x y z
N MET A 1 10.89 23.63 21.88
CA MET A 1 10.45 22.24 21.60
C MET A 1 11.70 21.40 21.43
N PRO A 2 11.90 20.30 22.17
CA PRO A 2 13.10 19.47 22.01
C PRO A 2 13.13 18.84 20.61
N TYR A 3 14.28 18.95 19.94
CA TYR A 3 14.45 18.37 18.62
C TYR A 3 14.60 16.85 18.74
N LYS A 4 13.90 16.09 17.89
CA LYS A 4 14.03 14.63 17.89
C LYS A 4 15.45 14.27 17.43
N PRO A 5 16.21 13.44 18.18
CA PRO A 5 17.55 13.04 17.77
C PRO A 5 17.51 12.31 16.42
N LYS A 6 18.54 12.52 15.60
CA LYS A 6 18.67 11.83 14.31
C LYS A 6 18.88 10.34 14.55
N ARG A 7 18.24 9.52 13.72
CA ARG A 7 18.35 8.06 13.76
C ARG A 7 19.63 7.59 13.07
N PRO A 8 20.30 6.52 13.55
CA PRO A 8 21.44 5.94 12.85
C PRO A 8 21.01 5.25 11.54
N CYS A 9 21.92 5.20 10.58
CA CYS A 9 21.74 4.51 9.31
C CYS A 9 21.58 3.00 9.51
N ARG A 10 20.68 2.37 8.74
CA ARG A 10 20.47 0.91 8.77
C ARG A 10 21.48 0.12 7.93
N TYR A 11 22.30 0.78 7.09
CA TYR A 11 23.29 0.09 6.26
C TYR A 11 24.36 -0.58 7.15
N PRO A 12 24.67 -1.87 6.95
CA PRO A 12 25.64 -2.59 7.78
C PRO A 12 26.99 -1.86 7.85
N GLY A 13 27.47 -1.56 9.07
CA GLY A 13 28.75 -0.88 9.28
C GLY A 13 28.74 0.63 9.05
N CYS A 14 27.61 1.25 8.70
CA CYS A 14 27.53 2.70 8.51
C CYS A 14 27.31 3.43 9.84
N SER A 15 28.20 4.38 10.16
CA SER A 15 28.10 5.28 11.33
C SER A 15 27.31 6.57 11.06
N GLY A 16 26.77 6.74 9.85
CA GLY A 16 26.04 7.93 9.44
C GLY A 16 24.65 8.04 10.09
N PHE A 17 24.08 9.25 10.07
CA PHE A 17 22.73 9.53 10.55
C PHE A 17 21.78 9.81 9.39
N CYS A 18 20.52 9.41 9.54
CA CYS A 18 19.48 9.69 8.55
C CYS A 18 18.79 11.01 8.85
N GLU A 19 18.37 11.70 7.79
CA GLU A 19 17.42 12.80 7.89
C GLU A 19 16.04 12.31 8.34
N GLN A 20 15.22 13.24 8.82
CA GLN A 20 13.90 12.92 9.35
C GLN A 20 13.04 12.22 8.28
N GLY A 21 12.50 11.06 8.62
CA GLY A 21 11.69 10.24 7.71
C GLY A 21 12.48 9.27 6.82
N GLN A 22 13.81 9.36 6.77
CA GLN A 22 14.65 8.46 5.98
C GLN A 22 15.08 7.21 6.77
N VAL A 23 15.42 6.13 6.07
CA VAL A 23 15.94 4.88 6.67
C VAL A 23 17.46 4.75 6.52
N PHE A 24 18.02 5.42 5.52
CA PHE A 24 19.44 5.42 5.20
C PHE A 24 19.99 6.85 5.20
N CYS A 25 21.30 6.99 5.42
CA CYS A 25 21.99 8.28 5.21
C CYS A 25 22.04 8.60 3.71
N LYS A 26 22.41 9.85 3.37
CA LYS A 26 22.52 10.33 1.98
C LYS A 26 23.34 9.40 1.07
N ASP A 27 24.38 8.77 1.60
CA ASP A 27 25.29 7.88 0.85
C ASP A 27 24.68 6.50 0.58
N HIS A 28 23.70 6.06 1.38
CA HIS A 28 23.06 4.74 1.27
C HIS A 28 21.59 4.82 0.83
N MET A 29 21.17 5.99 0.31
CA MET A 29 19.77 6.20 -0.11
C MET A 29 19.31 5.28 -1.24
N GLU A 30 20.24 4.71 -2.02
CA GLU A 30 19.94 3.72 -3.05
C GLU A 30 19.33 2.42 -2.48
N TRP A 31 19.68 2.06 -1.24
CA TRP A 31 19.17 0.88 -0.54
C TRP A 31 17.78 1.10 0.05
N SER A 32 17.26 2.34 -0.02
CA SER A 32 15.91 2.65 0.42
C SER A 32 14.90 2.05 -0.55
N GLY A 33 14.19 1.01 -0.10
CA GLY A 33 13.11 0.39 -0.87
C GLY A 33 12.02 1.38 -1.30
N ASP A 34 11.83 2.47 -0.56
CA ASP A 34 10.87 3.53 -0.93
C ASP A 34 11.39 4.40 -2.09
N ARG A 35 12.71 4.63 -2.17
CA ARG A 35 13.31 5.33 -3.32
C ARG A 35 13.23 4.48 -4.58
N LEU A 36 13.43 3.17 -4.46
CA LEU A 36 13.33 2.21 -5.56
C LEU A 36 11.87 1.98 -6.02
N ARG A 37 10.88 2.10 -5.12
CA ARG A 37 9.46 1.89 -5.42
C ARG A 37 8.79 3.04 -6.19
N GLY A 38 9.33 4.25 -6.11
CA GLY A 38 8.73 5.45 -6.69
C GLY A 38 7.46 5.93 -5.97
N GLY A 39 6.96 7.10 -6.38
CA GLY A 39 5.79 7.74 -5.77
C GLY A 39 4.49 6.96 -5.98
N ALA A 40 3.49 7.18 -5.12
CA ALA A 40 2.18 6.51 -5.20
C ALA A 40 1.49 6.74 -6.56
N ASP A 41 1.54 7.96 -7.09
CA ASP A 41 0.99 8.28 -8.42
C ASP A 41 1.70 7.52 -9.55
N ALA A 42 3.03 7.39 -9.48
CA ALA A 42 3.81 6.63 -10.45
C ALA A 42 3.44 5.13 -10.43
N ARG A 43 3.05 4.61 -9.25
CA ARG A 43 2.56 3.23 -9.07
C ARG A 43 1.10 3.03 -9.50
N GLY A 44 0.41 4.07 -9.97
CA GLY A 44 -0.97 3.99 -10.46
C GLY A 44 -2.03 4.48 -9.47
N TYR A 45 -1.67 4.76 -8.22
CA TYR A 45 -2.60 5.21 -7.17
C TYR A 45 -2.94 6.71 -7.26
N ASN A 46 -3.15 7.21 -8.47
CA ASN A 46 -3.36 8.62 -8.77
C ASN A 46 -4.84 9.05 -8.63
N PHE A 47 -5.18 10.27 -9.10
CA PHE A 47 -6.56 10.77 -9.10
C PHE A 47 -7.56 9.86 -9.83
N ARG A 48 -7.15 9.28 -10.97
CA ARG A 48 -8.00 8.35 -11.74
C ARG A 48 -8.34 7.12 -10.90
N TRP A 49 -7.36 6.58 -10.15
CA TRP A 49 -7.59 5.45 -9.25
C TRP A 49 -8.55 5.83 -8.12
N ARG A 50 -8.36 6.99 -7.50
CA ARG A 50 -9.26 7.47 -6.43
C ARG A 50 -10.71 7.56 -6.89
N LYS A 51 -10.96 8.02 -8.12
CA LYS A 51 -12.30 8.08 -8.72
C LYS A 51 -12.87 6.69 -8.98
N ALA A 52 -12.11 5.80 -9.64
CA ALA A 52 -12.54 4.44 -9.94
C ALA A 52 -12.85 3.64 -8.66
N ARG A 53 -11.95 3.71 -7.66
CA ARG A 53 -12.15 3.12 -6.33
C ARG A 53 -13.45 3.59 -5.69
N ALA A 54 -13.78 4.87 -5.77
CA ALA A 54 -15.00 5.40 -5.16
C ALA A 54 -16.28 4.91 -5.85
N ILE A 55 -16.25 4.71 -7.17
CA ILE A 55 -17.37 4.14 -7.93
C ILE A 55 -17.53 2.66 -7.56
N PHE A 56 -16.44 1.89 -7.63
CA PHE A 56 -16.46 0.46 -7.32
C PHE A 56 -16.96 0.17 -5.90
N LEU A 57 -16.56 0.95 -4.89
CA LEU A 57 -17.05 0.78 -3.52
C LEU A 57 -18.54 1.14 -3.34
N LYS A 58 -19.12 1.97 -4.21
CA LYS A 58 -20.56 2.25 -4.19
C LYS A 58 -21.36 1.09 -4.79
N GLU A 59 -20.85 0.48 -5.86
CA GLU A 59 -21.47 -0.68 -6.52
C GLU A 59 -21.28 -1.97 -5.70
N HIS A 60 -20.16 -2.06 -4.97
CA HIS A 60 -19.81 -3.18 -4.13
C HIS A 60 -19.66 -2.76 -2.65
N PRO A 61 -20.79 -2.45 -1.95
CA PRO A 61 -20.75 -1.86 -0.62
C PRO A 61 -20.34 -2.83 0.50
N LEU A 62 -20.28 -4.14 0.23
CA LEU A 62 -20.00 -5.18 1.22
C LEU A 62 -18.65 -5.86 0.99
N CYS A 63 -17.96 -6.16 2.08
CA CYS A 63 -16.72 -6.92 2.07
C CYS A 63 -16.96 -8.34 1.51
N ALA A 64 -16.23 -8.72 0.47
CA ALA A 64 -16.34 -10.02 -0.19
C ALA A 64 -16.10 -11.19 0.78
N PHE A 65 -15.06 -11.09 1.63
CA PHE A 65 -14.71 -12.13 2.59
C PHE A 65 -15.72 -12.27 3.72
N CYS A 66 -16.22 -11.15 4.24
CA CYS A 66 -17.26 -11.17 5.28
C CYS A 66 -18.57 -11.72 4.70
N ARG A 67 -18.94 -11.31 3.49
CA ARG A 67 -20.15 -11.79 2.81
C ARG A 67 -20.11 -13.29 2.57
N ALA A 68 -18.96 -13.85 2.17
CA ALA A 68 -18.76 -15.29 2.03
C ALA A 68 -18.94 -16.07 3.35
N GLN A 69 -18.78 -15.40 4.50
CA GLN A 69 -19.02 -15.95 5.83
C GLN A 69 -20.42 -15.60 6.38
N GLY A 70 -21.32 -15.06 5.56
CA GLY A 70 -22.66 -14.64 5.98
C GLY A 70 -22.70 -13.34 6.80
N LYS A 71 -21.61 -12.58 6.84
CA LYS A 71 -21.52 -11.31 7.59
C LYS A 71 -21.71 -10.11 6.65
N LEU A 72 -22.52 -9.15 7.06
CA LEU A 72 -22.75 -7.89 6.34
C LEU A 72 -21.82 -6.81 6.90
N THR A 73 -20.59 -6.75 6.40
CA THR A 73 -19.60 -5.74 6.79
C THR A 73 -19.35 -4.79 5.63
N PRO A 74 -19.40 -3.45 5.84
CA PRO A 74 -19.08 -2.49 4.79
C PRO A 74 -17.67 -2.67 4.23
N ALA A 75 -17.54 -2.61 2.91
CA ALA A 75 -16.24 -2.51 2.25
C ALA A 75 -15.73 -1.07 2.35
N THR A 76 -14.46 -0.93 2.73
CA THR A 76 -13.80 0.38 2.86
C THR A 76 -12.53 0.47 2.02
N VAL A 77 -12.06 -0.63 1.46
CA VAL A 77 -10.88 -0.68 0.61
C VAL A 77 -11.15 -1.54 -0.62
N VAL A 78 -10.49 -1.19 -1.72
CA VAL A 78 -10.44 -2.01 -2.94
C VAL A 78 -9.07 -2.64 -2.96
N ASP A 79 -9.06 -3.96 -3.00
CA ASP A 79 -7.86 -4.78 -3.02
C ASP A 79 -7.71 -5.45 -4.38
N HIS A 80 -6.46 -5.67 -4.80
CA HIS A 80 -6.17 -6.46 -6.00
C HIS A 80 -6.07 -7.94 -5.62
N ILE A 81 -6.92 -8.80 -6.19
CA ILE A 81 -6.92 -10.25 -5.93
C ILE A 81 -5.54 -10.82 -6.21
N ILE A 82 -5.03 -10.57 -7.42
CA ILE A 82 -3.66 -10.85 -7.85
C ILE A 82 -2.83 -9.57 -7.67
N PRO A 83 -1.73 -9.61 -6.88
CA PRO A 83 -0.86 -8.46 -6.71
C PRO A 83 -0.27 -7.99 -8.04
N HIS A 84 -0.53 -6.75 -8.43
CA HIS A 84 -0.15 -6.24 -9.74
C HIS A 84 1.38 -6.11 -9.93
N ARG A 85 2.18 -5.97 -8.86
CA ARG A 85 3.66 -5.87 -8.88
C ARG A 85 4.24 -4.87 -9.90
N GLY A 86 3.48 -3.84 -10.25
CA GLY A 86 3.84 -2.82 -11.25
C GLY A 86 3.21 -3.02 -12.64
N ASP A 87 2.57 -4.16 -12.90
CA ASP A 87 1.79 -4.39 -14.11
C ASP A 87 0.53 -3.52 -14.11
N ARG A 88 0.41 -2.64 -15.12
CA ARG A 88 -0.71 -1.70 -15.22
C ARG A 88 -1.97 -2.37 -15.77
N ASN A 89 -1.86 -3.46 -16.51
CA ASN A 89 -3.02 -4.16 -17.05
C ASN A 89 -3.78 -4.83 -15.91
N ILE A 90 -3.07 -5.58 -15.05
CA ILE A 90 -3.65 -6.24 -13.87
C ILE A 90 -4.09 -5.22 -12.81
N PHE A 91 -3.46 -4.04 -12.75
CA PHE A 91 -3.88 -2.97 -11.86
C PHE A 91 -5.26 -2.39 -12.24
N TRP A 92 -5.52 -2.21 -13.54
CA TRP A 92 -6.75 -1.62 -14.06
C TRP A 92 -7.82 -2.63 -14.45
N ASP A 93 -7.55 -3.93 -14.29
CA ASP A 93 -8.55 -4.98 -14.45
C ASP A 93 -9.52 -4.97 -13.25
N GLU A 94 -10.75 -4.53 -13.49
CA GLU A 94 -11.81 -4.51 -12.49
C GLU A 94 -12.20 -5.93 -12.03
N GLY A 95 -12.01 -6.95 -12.89
CA GLY A 95 -12.18 -8.35 -12.50
C GLY A 95 -11.14 -8.83 -11.49
N ASN A 96 -10.01 -8.12 -11.42
CA ASN A 96 -8.98 -8.33 -10.40
C ASN A 96 -9.23 -7.49 -9.13
N TRP A 97 -10.29 -6.69 -9.05
CA TRP A 97 -10.61 -5.91 -7.86
C TRP A 97 -11.55 -6.68 -6.94
N GLN A 98 -11.35 -6.53 -5.63
CA GLN A 98 -12.28 -7.05 -4.63
C GLN A 98 -12.58 -6.02 -3.53
N PRO A 99 -13.85 -5.91 -3.10
CA PRO A 99 -14.25 -5.02 -2.01
C PRO A 99 -13.91 -5.70 -0.68
N LEU A 100 -13.10 -5.06 0.17
CA LEU A 100 -12.77 -5.59 1.50
C LEU A 100 -13.01 -4.55 2.59
N CYS A 101 -13.28 -5.02 3.81
CA CYS A 101 -13.14 -4.21 5.01
C CYS A 101 -11.66 -4.11 5.39
N LYS A 102 -11.29 -3.10 6.20
CA LYS A 102 -9.90 -2.87 6.62
C LYS A 102 -9.27 -4.11 7.27
N GLU A 103 -10.00 -4.78 8.15
CA GLU A 103 -9.53 -5.96 8.87
C GLU A 103 -9.21 -7.12 7.91
N CYS A 104 -10.10 -7.43 6.96
CA CYS A 104 -9.88 -8.49 6.00
C CYS A 104 -8.71 -8.18 5.05
N HIS A 105 -8.60 -6.92 4.61
CA HIS A 105 -7.49 -6.47 3.78
C HIS A 105 -6.14 -6.59 4.50
N ASP A 106 -6.07 -6.14 5.76
CA ASP A 106 -4.83 -6.19 6.53
C ASP A 106 -4.41 -7.63 6.81
N ARG A 107 -5.37 -8.51 7.10
CA ARG A 107 -5.12 -9.94 7.25
C ARG A 107 -4.56 -10.55 5.97
N LYS A 108 -5.12 -10.23 4.79
CA LYS A 108 -4.61 -10.69 3.48
C LYS A 108 -3.18 -10.18 3.24
N THR A 109 -2.96 -8.88 3.45
CA THR A 109 -1.64 -8.26 3.27
C THR A 109 -0.59 -8.87 4.20
N GLY A 110 -0.97 -9.13 5.45
CA GLY A 110 -0.09 -9.73 6.46
C GLY A 110 0.23 -11.20 6.21
N SER A 111 -0.65 -11.96 5.53
CA SER A 111 -0.41 -13.36 5.16
C SER A 111 0.33 -13.54 3.83
N GLY A 112 0.61 -12.45 3.10
CA GLY A 112 1.31 -12.50 1.81
C GLY A 112 0.48 -13.10 0.67
N GLN A 113 -0.85 -13.13 0.83
CA GLN A 113 -1.82 -13.60 -0.17
C GLN A 113 -2.28 -12.47 -1.09
#